data_AF-A0A9E3U769-F1
#
_entry.id   AF-A0A9E3U769-F1
#
_cell.length_a   1.000
_cell.length_b   1.000
_cell.length_c   1.000
_cell.angle_alpha   90.00
_cell.angle_beta   90.00
_cell.angle_gamma   90.00
#
_symmetry.space_group_name_H-M   'P 1'
#
loop_
_entity.id
_entity.type
_entity.pdbx_description
1 polymer ?
#
loop_
_entity_poly.entity_id
_entity_poly.type
_entity_poly.pdbx_seq_one_letter_code
_entity_poly.pdbx_strand_id
1 'polypeptide(L)'
;MANNLVENLGKELEQIDREYATDFAGHSRLTRDLAQMERMIKRTESVLKSVDQIPAAAQGPELTRLRDAASQSLDVYKQERAAIARAQEVGPTFEQFSMEATNANFVFARYMRHFAGKDRSTRDVALLGELVEELRQIDKRMTALLEEKASLDFERDRAIVRANLAQYQDEIELVEQAQREGSPDDRASILATVANSQFAIYQGHFAGEPRISRRPALLMRVVATLKKAREQMIALRDGGLEAEFNTKNIGVIDDRLAVYEKELGEVRKVRQATPMTDIMAELGGAANKLFDEYRANFADKPRTQADAGRLANICDKLGEIRRQMAELAWAEESEMNAKNLEIVTEQLVMFESELEAVTRAQASQQQR
;
A
#
# COMPACT_ATOMS: atom_id res chain seq x y z
N MET A 1 -37.23 34.66 6.67
CA MET A 1 -36.77 34.05 7.94
C MET A 1 -36.10 32.70 7.74
N ALA A 2 -36.63 31.80 6.91
CA ALA A 2 -36.00 30.49 6.61
C ALA A 2 -34.57 30.60 6.03
N ASN A 3 -34.33 31.44 5.01
CA ASN A 3 -32.98 31.57 4.41
C ASN A 3 -31.88 31.99 5.40
N ASN A 4 -32.19 32.87 6.34
CA ASN A 4 -31.23 33.35 7.33
C ASN A 4 -30.89 32.25 8.36
N LEU A 5 -31.83 31.34 8.63
CA LEU A 5 -31.61 30.18 9.49
C LEU A 5 -30.70 29.15 8.80
N VAL A 6 -30.94 28.84 7.52
CA VAL A 6 -30.09 27.91 6.74
C VAL A 6 -28.66 28.44 6.63
N GLU A 7 -28.49 29.73 6.36
CA GLU A 7 -27.17 30.37 6.28
C GLU A 7 -26.42 30.33 7.62
N ASN A 8 -27.12 30.54 8.73
CA ASN A 8 -26.52 30.46 10.07
C ASN A 8 -26.11 29.03 10.44
N LEU A 9 -26.94 28.03 10.13
CA LEU A 9 -26.61 26.62 10.35
C LEU A 9 -25.44 26.16 9.48
N GLY A 10 -25.36 26.65 8.23
CA GLY A 10 -24.22 26.43 7.35
C GLY A 10 -22.92 27.01 7.92
N LYS A 11 -22.94 28.27 8.38
CA LYS A 11 -21.79 28.92 9.02
C LYS A 11 -21.34 28.20 10.29
N GLU A 12 -22.28 27.69 11.08
CA GLU A 12 -21.96 26.90 12.27
C GLU A 12 -21.25 25.59 11.91
N LEU A 13 -21.74 24.86 10.91
CA LEU A 13 -21.07 23.65 10.42
C LEU A 13 -19.67 23.95 9.89
N GLU A 14 -19.51 24.97 9.05
CA GLU A 14 -18.20 25.40 8.53
C GLU A 14 -17.23 25.82 9.65
N GLN A 15 -17.74 26.37 10.75
CA GLN A 15 -16.91 26.69 11.90
C GLN A 15 -16.45 25.41 12.60
N ILE A 16 -17.33 24.43 12.81
CA ILE A 16 -16.98 23.13 13.40
C ILE A 16 -15.92 22.44 12.53
N ASP A 17 -16.09 22.44 11.21
CA ASP A 17 -15.14 21.81 10.28
C ASP A 17 -13.77 22.49 10.29
N ARG A 18 -13.72 23.81 10.49
CA ARG A 18 -12.46 24.55 10.68
C ARG A 18 -11.78 24.23 12.00
N GLU A 19 -12.54 24.12 13.09
CA GLU A 19 -12.00 23.67 14.39
C GLU A 19 -11.42 22.25 14.27
N TYR A 20 -12.11 21.35 13.55
CA TYR A 20 -11.58 20.02 13.25
C TYR A 20 -10.26 20.07 12.48
N ALA A 21 -10.22 20.83 11.38
CA ALA A 21 -9.04 20.95 10.54
C ALA A 21 -7.84 21.57 11.28
N THR A 22 -8.10 22.43 12.26
CA THR A 22 -7.04 23.13 13.02
C THR A 22 -6.51 22.27 14.16
N ASP A 23 -7.40 21.70 14.97
CA ASP A 23 -7.02 21.12 16.26
C ASP A 23 -6.92 19.59 16.24
N PHE A 24 -7.44 18.95 15.19
CA PHE A 24 -7.47 17.49 15.08
C PHE A 24 -6.72 17.01 13.85
N ALA A 25 -6.97 17.55 12.65
CA ALA A 25 -6.27 17.10 11.46
C ALA A 25 -4.73 17.23 11.61
N GLY A 26 -3.99 16.17 11.28
CA GLY A 26 -2.52 16.15 11.37
C GLY A 26 -1.92 16.06 12.78
N HIS A 27 -2.70 16.09 13.86
CA HIS A 27 -2.17 16.02 15.24
C HIS A 27 -2.13 14.59 15.78
N SER A 28 -1.26 14.25 16.73
CA SER A 28 -1.26 12.92 17.36
C SER A 28 -2.55 12.70 18.17
N ARG A 29 -3.23 11.55 17.94
CA ARG A 29 -4.43 11.14 18.71
C ARG A 29 -4.17 11.01 20.21
N LEU A 30 -2.92 10.82 20.64
CA LEU A 30 -2.54 10.82 22.05
C LEU A 30 -2.73 12.20 22.71
N THR A 31 -2.54 13.26 21.93
CA THR A 31 -2.49 14.65 22.43
C THR A 31 -3.77 15.45 22.20
N ARG A 32 -4.70 14.95 21.37
CA ARG A 32 -5.95 15.64 21.02
C ARG A 32 -6.92 15.74 22.22
N ASP A 33 -7.62 16.86 22.35
CA ASP A 33 -8.62 17.04 23.41
C ASP A 33 -9.91 16.27 23.10
N LEU A 34 -10.11 15.13 23.79
CA LEU A 34 -11.32 14.32 23.66
C LEU A 34 -12.58 15.10 24.06
N ALA A 35 -12.50 15.98 25.06
CA ALA A 35 -13.63 16.80 25.50
C ALA A 35 -14.00 17.85 24.44
N GLN A 36 -13.03 18.38 23.70
CA GLN A 36 -13.30 19.25 22.55
C GLN A 36 -14.02 18.50 21.42
N MET A 37 -13.59 17.28 21.10
CA MET A 37 -14.28 16.45 20.11
C MET A 37 -15.73 16.16 20.52
N GLU A 38 -15.98 15.87 21.80
CA GLU A 38 -17.35 15.68 22.31
C GLU A 38 -18.20 16.96 22.20
N ARG A 39 -17.62 18.14 22.41
CA ARG A 39 -18.31 19.43 22.20
C ARG A 39 -18.69 19.62 20.72
N MET A 40 -17.79 19.31 19.80
CA MET A 40 -18.04 19.39 18.35
C MET A 40 -19.14 18.43 17.89
N ILE A 41 -19.12 17.18 18.37
CA ILE A 41 -20.18 16.20 18.12
C ILE A 41 -21.54 16.75 18.56
N LYS A 42 -21.64 17.27 19.79
CA LYS A 42 -22.90 17.83 20.31
C LYS A 42 -23.40 19.03 19.50
N ARG A 43 -22.49 19.91 19.05
CA ARG A 43 -22.85 21.04 18.18
C ARG A 43 -23.36 20.57 16.82
N THR A 44 -22.70 19.59 16.21
CA THR A 44 -23.12 19.00 14.92
C THR A 44 -24.48 18.30 15.04
N GLU A 45 -24.72 17.57 16.14
CA GLU A 45 -26.03 16.99 16.45
C GLU A 45 -27.11 18.07 16.62
N SER A 46 -26.77 19.22 17.21
CA SER A 46 -27.68 20.36 17.31
C SER A 46 -28.02 20.93 15.94
N VAL A 47 -27.04 21.11 15.04
CA VAL A 47 -27.26 21.55 13.66
C VAL A 47 -28.22 20.59 12.94
N LEU A 48 -27.96 19.28 13.00
CA LEU A 48 -28.83 18.27 12.39
C LEU A 48 -30.25 18.31 12.96
N LYS A 49 -30.38 18.41 14.28
CA LYS A 49 -31.69 18.52 14.93
C LYS A 49 -32.46 19.77 14.48
N SER A 50 -31.78 20.91 14.35
CA SER A 50 -32.40 22.13 13.85
C SER A 50 -32.81 22.03 12.38
N VAL A 51 -32.00 21.35 11.55
CA VAL A 51 -32.36 21.05 10.16
C VAL A 51 -33.59 20.13 10.08
N ASP A 52 -33.64 19.07 10.89
CA ASP A 52 -34.75 18.11 10.92
C ASP A 52 -36.05 18.71 11.47
N GLN A 53 -35.98 19.78 12.26
CA GLN A 53 -37.16 20.51 12.75
C GLN A 53 -37.81 21.43 11.70
N ILE A 54 -37.15 21.67 10.56
CA ILE A 54 -37.71 22.49 9.48
C ILE A 54 -38.75 21.64 8.73
N PRO A 55 -40.02 22.09 8.62
CA PRO A 55 -41.08 21.34 7.96
C PRO A 55 -40.72 20.97 6.52
N ALA A 56 -41.12 19.77 6.08
CA ALA A 56 -40.82 19.24 4.73
C ALA A 56 -41.22 20.21 3.59
N ALA A 57 -42.30 20.98 3.77
CA ALA A 57 -42.74 21.99 2.80
C ALA A 57 -41.76 23.17 2.61
N ALA A 58 -40.81 23.35 3.53
CA ALA A 58 -39.77 24.37 3.51
C ALA A 58 -38.36 23.79 3.29
N GLN A 59 -38.24 22.48 3.03
CA GLN A 59 -36.97 21.84 2.72
C GLN A 59 -36.61 22.07 1.25
N GLY A 60 -35.75 23.07 1.00
CA GLY A 60 -35.13 23.30 -0.30
C GLY A 60 -33.87 22.43 -0.50
N PRO A 61 -33.34 22.37 -1.74
CA PRO A 61 -32.14 21.58 -2.06
C PRO A 61 -30.90 21.91 -1.22
N GLU A 62 -30.76 23.17 -0.80
CA GLU A 62 -29.67 23.62 0.08
C GLU A 62 -29.75 23.00 1.47
N LEU A 63 -30.96 22.85 2.01
CA LEU A 63 -31.17 22.24 3.32
C LEU A 63 -30.83 20.74 3.30
N THR A 64 -31.18 20.05 2.21
CA THR A 64 -30.82 18.64 2.02
C THR A 64 -29.31 18.47 1.96
N ARG A 65 -28.60 19.30 1.18
CA ARG A 65 -27.13 19.28 1.14
C ARG A 65 -26.49 19.55 2.49
N LEU A 66 -27.01 20.53 3.23
CA LEU A 66 -26.53 20.84 4.57
C LEU A 66 -26.74 19.66 5.54
N ARG A 67 -27.90 19.02 5.48
CA ARG A 67 -28.21 17.83 6.28
C ARG A 67 -27.24 16.67 5.99
N ASP A 68 -26.98 16.43 4.70
CA ASP A 68 -26.09 15.35 4.27
C ASP A 68 -24.64 15.64 4.71
N ALA A 69 -24.18 16.87 4.51
CA ALA A 69 -22.85 17.32 4.95
C ALA A 69 -22.68 17.24 6.48
N ALA A 70 -23.68 17.68 7.26
CA ALA A 70 -23.66 17.60 8.71
C ALA A 70 -23.70 16.15 9.21
N SER A 71 -24.45 15.26 8.55
CA SER A 71 -24.51 13.83 8.89
C SER A 71 -23.16 13.16 8.63
N GLN A 72 -22.56 13.43 7.47
CA GLN A 72 -21.24 12.89 7.13
C GLN A 72 -20.17 13.37 8.11
N SER A 73 -20.19 14.66 8.46
CA SER A 73 -19.25 15.24 9.43
C SER A 73 -19.44 14.65 10.82
N LEU A 74 -20.69 14.45 11.27
CA LEU A 74 -20.98 13.82 12.55
C LEU A 74 -20.42 12.40 12.64
N ASP A 75 -20.55 11.61 11.57
CA ASP A 75 -19.99 10.26 11.53
C ASP A 75 -18.47 10.27 11.65
N VAL A 76 -17.79 11.19 10.94
CA VAL A 76 -16.34 11.38 11.05
C VAL A 76 -15.95 11.72 12.49
N TYR A 77 -16.63 12.68 13.13
CA TYR A 77 -16.32 13.09 14.49
C TYR A 77 -16.55 11.98 15.52
N LYS A 78 -17.62 11.19 15.37
CA LYS A 78 -17.90 10.05 16.27
C LYS A 78 -16.83 8.96 16.14
N GLN A 79 -16.42 8.63 14.92
CA GLN A 79 -15.35 7.66 14.68
C GLN A 79 -14.02 8.17 15.24
N GLU A 80 -13.70 9.45 15.03
CA GLU A 80 -12.46 10.06 15.51
C GLU A 80 -12.42 10.13 17.04
N ARG A 81 -13.53 10.46 17.70
CA ARG A 81 -13.65 10.40 19.17
C ARG A 81 -13.32 9.01 19.72
N ALA A 82 -13.88 7.96 19.13
CA ALA A 82 -13.60 6.59 19.55
C ALA A 82 -12.12 6.24 19.32
N ALA A 83 -11.51 6.71 18.23
CA ALA A 83 -10.11 6.50 17.95
C ALA A 83 -9.18 7.26 18.93
N ILE A 84 -9.49 8.51 19.28
CA ILE A 84 -8.74 9.30 20.26
C ILE A 84 -8.81 8.64 21.64
N ALA A 85 -10.01 8.26 22.09
CA ALA A 85 -10.18 7.61 23.38
C ALA A 85 -9.34 6.32 23.49
N ARG A 86 -9.37 5.49 22.45
CA ARG A 86 -8.53 4.27 22.40
C ARG A 86 -7.04 4.59 22.40
N ALA A 87 -6.61 5.56 21.60
CA ALA A 87 -5.21 5.96 21.55
C ALA A 87 -4.73 6.43 22.94
N GLN A 88 -5.50 7.28 23.61
CA GLN A 88 -5.18 7.80 24.94
C GLN A 88 -5.19 6.72 26.03
N GLU A 89 -6.10 5.74 25.95
CA GLU A 89 -6.15 4.62 26.89
C GLU A 89 -4.94 3.69 26.78
N VAL A 90 -4.50 3.41 25.55
CA VAL A 90 -3.36 2.53 25.28
C VAL A 90 -2.03 3.26 25.48
N GLY A 91 -1.97 4.55 25.13
CA GLY A 91 -0.75 5.36 25.22
C GLY A 91 0.19 5.20 24.01
N PRO A 92 1.49 5.49 24.15
CA PRO A 92 2.46 5.52 23.05
C PRO A 92 2.53 4.22 22.21
N THR A 93 2.25 3.07 22.82
CA THR A 93 2.18 1.77 22.14
C THR A 93 1.13 1.75 21.02
N PHE A 94 0.10 2.63 21.08
CA PHE A 94 -0.93 2.72 20.04
C PHE A 94 -0.38 3.17 18.69
N GLU A 95 0.48 4.18 18.66
CA GLU A 95 1.03 4.69 17.39
C GLU A 95 1.96 3.66 16.76
N GLN A 96 2.80 3.03 17.58
CA GLN A 96 3.70 1.96 17.14
C GLN A 96 2.91 0.75 16.61
N PHE A 97 1.85 0.33 17.31
CA PHE A 97 1.01 -0.77 16.86
C PHE A 97 0.24 -0.40 15.57
N SER A 98 -0.30 0.82 15.50
CA SER A 98 -0.99 1.31 14.30
C SER A 98 -0.05 1.34 13.09
N MET A 99 1.23 1.67 13.28
CA MET A 99 2.23 1.62 12.23
C MET A 99 2.46 0.18 11.75
N GLU A 100 2.54 -0.79 12.65
CA GLU A 100 2.64 -2.21 12.28
C GLU A 100 1.39 -2.74 11.57
N ALA A 101 0.20 -2.31 11.99
CA ALA A 101 -1.05 -2.65 11.30
C ALA A 101 -1.06 -2.08 9.87
N THR A 102 -0.62 -0.83 9.68
CA THR A 102 -0.44 -0.23 8.36
C THR A 102 0.58 -1.00 7.52
N ASN A 103 1.71 -1.41 8.11
CA ASN A 103 2.69 -2.26 7.43
C ASN A 103 2.08 -3.59 6.96
N ALA A 104 1.27 -4.24 7.81
CA ALA A 104 0.58 -5.48 7.44
C ALA A 104 -0.38 -5.26 6.26
N ASN A 105 -1.16 -4.18 6.29
CA ASN A 105 -2.10 -3.83 5.22
C ASN A 105 -1.41 -3.63 3.87
N PHE A 106 -0.20 -3.06 3.84
CA PHE A 106 0.58 -2.99 2.59
C PHE A 106 0.98 -4.36 2.07
N VAL A 107 1.34 -5.29 2.96
CA VAL A 107 1.66 -6.67 2.56
C VAL A 107 0.41 -7.36 2.01
N PHE A 108 -0.74 -7.19 2.66
CA PHE A 108 -2.02 -7.74 2.19
C PHE A 108 -2.43 -7.16 0.83
N ALA A 109 -2.30 -5.84 0.64
CA ALA A 109 -2.58 -5.18 -0.63
C ALA A 109 -1.68 -5.71 -1.75
N ARG A 110 -0.38 -5.90 -1.46
CA ARG A 110 0.57 -6.48 -2.42
C ARG A 110 0.22 -7.93 -2.75
N TYR A 111 -0.17 -8.74 -1.77
CA TYR A 111 -0.66 -10.10 -2.01
C TYR A 111 -1.89 -10.10 -2.94
N MET A 112 -2.87 -9.23 -2.64
CA MET A 112 -4.10 -9.12 -3.42
C MET A 112 -3.83 -8.74 -4.88
N ARG A 113 -2.87 -7.84 -5.14
CA ARG A 113 -2.49 -7.47 -6.52
C ARG A 113 -1.85 -8.62 -7.29
N HIS A 114 -0.94 -9.35 -6.64
CA HIS A 114 -0.03 -10.26 -7.34
C HIS A 114 -0.49 -11.72 -7.36
N PHE A 115 -1.28 -12.16 -6.38
CA PHE A 115 -1.65 -13.56 -6.17
C PHE A 115 -3.15 -13.81 -6.18
N ALA A 116 -3.95 -12.97 -5.52
CA ALA A 116 -5.38 -13.24 -5.36
C ALA A 116 -6.12 -13.28 -6.71
N GLY A 117 -6.83 -14.40 -6.96
CA GLY A 117 -7.57 -14.62 -8.20
C GLY A 117 -6.68 -14.73 -9.46
N LYS A 118 -5.37 -14.89 -9.30
CA LYS A 118 -4.41 -15.08 -10.40
C LYS A 118 -4.07 -16.55 -10.55
N ASP A 119 -3.67 -16.94 -11.75
CA ASP A 119 -3.18 -18.30 -12.00
C ASP A 119 -1.87 -18.55 -11.26
N ARG A 120 -1.91 -19.50 -10.33
CA ARG A 120 -0.79 -19.96 -9.49
C ARG A 120 0.42 -20.36 -10.30
N SER A 121 0.22 -21.03 -11.43
CA SER A 121 1.34 -21.57 -12.23
C SER A 121 2.32 -20.46 -12.65
N THR A 122 1.82 -19.24 -12.87
CA THR A 122 2.64 -18.12 -13.36
C THR A 122 3.11 -17.16 -12.27
N ARG A 123 2.87 -17.47 -10.98
CA ARG A 123 3.16 -16.54 -9.88
C ARG A 123 4.62 -16.59 -9.41
N ASP A 124 5.05 -15.46 -8.85
CA ASP A 124 6.41 -15.27 -8.37
C ASP A 124 6.56 -15.78 -6.92
N VAL A 125 7.05 -17.01 -6.77
CA VAL A 125 7.30 -17.63 -5.46
C VAL A 125 8.26 -16.80 -4.60
N ALA A 126 9.24 -16.14 -5.20
CA ALA A 126 10.23 -15.36 -4.45
C ALA A 126 9.59 -14.10 -3.85
N LEU A 127 8.66 -13.46 -4.57
CA LEU A 127 7.85 -12.38 -4.01
C LEU A 127 7.01 -12.88 -2.82
N LEU A 128 6.36 -14.04 -2.94
CA LEU A 128 5.55 -14.58 -1.84
C LEU A 128 6.39 -14.85 -0.59
N GLY A 129 7.62 -15.35 -0.79
CA GLY A 129 8.61 -15.49 0.27
C GLY A 129 8.97 -14.17 0.97
N GLU A 130 9.11 -13.07 0.22
CA GLU A 130 9.29 -11.73 0.81
C GLU A 130 8.08 -11.33 1.67
N LEU A 131 6.85 -11.54 1.17
CA LEU A 131 5.63 -11.19 1.92
C LEU A 131 5.52 -11.98 3.23
N VAL A 132 5.85 -13.28 3.20
CA VAL A 132 5.87 -14.15 4.38
C VAL A 132 6.89 -13.63 5.41
N GLU A 133 8.09 -13.27 4.97
CA GLU A 133 9.11 -12.76 5.89
C GLU A 133 8.72 -11.38 6.46
N GLU A 134 8.16 -10.49 5.65
CA GLU A 134 7.64 -9.21 6.12
C GLU A 134 6.54 -9.40 7.18
N LEU A 135 5.55 -10.28 6.95
CA LEU A 135 4.52 -10.59 7.94
C LEU A 135 5.06 -11.24 9.21
N ARG A 136 6.08 -12.09 9.13
CA ARG A 136 6.74 -12.66 10.32
C ARG A 136 7.38 -11.58 11.19
N GLN A 137 8.08 -10.64 10.55
CA GLN A 137 8.70 -9.54 11.29
C GLN A 137 7.64 -8.60 11.89
N ILE A 138 6.53 -8.36 11.19
CA ILE A 138 5.39 -7.60 11.72
C ILE A 138 4.75 -8.31 12.90
N ASP A 139 4.44 -9.61 12.79
CA ASP A 139 3.88 -10.40 13.91
C ASP A 139 4.79 -10.36 15.14
N LYS A 140 6.10 -10.48 14.92
CA LYS A 140 7.10 -10.37 16.01
C LYS A 140 7.05 -9.01 16.70
N ARG A 141 6.98 -7.91 15.94
CA ARG A 141 6.89 -6.56 16.52
C ARG A 141 5.55 -6.31 17.21
N MET A 142 4.43 -6.74 16.62
CA MET A 142 3.11 -6.71 17.26
C MET A 142 3.08 -7.53 18.56
N THR A 143 3.79 -8.67 18.61
CA THR A 143 3.93 -9.48 19.84
C THR A 143 4.60 -8.68 20.93
N ALA A 144 5.74 -8.07 20.64
CA ALA A 144 6.48 -7.26 21.62
C ALA A 144 5.63 -6.11 22.17
N LEU A 145 4.88 -5.43 21.31
CA LEU A 145 3.97 -4.34 21.72
C LEU A 145 2.82 -4.84 22.61
N LEU A 146 2.29 -6.04 22.34
CA LEU A 146 1.27 -6.69 23.18
C LEU A 146 1.82 -7.13 24.55
N GLU A 147 3.09 -7.52 24.61
CA GLU A 147 3.77 -7.83 25.87
C GLU A 147 3.98 -6.56 26.71
N GLU A 148 4.21 -5.40 26.08
CA GLU A 148 4.29 -4.10 26.77
C GLU A 148 2.92 -3.61 27.25
N LYS A 149 1.88 -3.74 26.41
CA LYS A 149 0.51 -3.31 26.73
C LYS A 149 -0.52 -4.24 26.09
N ALA A 150 -1.09 -5.10 26.92
CA ALA A 150 -2.18 -5.99 26.50
C ALA A 150 -3.41 -5.18 26.03
N SER A 151 -3.92 -5.55 24.86
CA SER A 151 -5.11 -4.95 24.25
C SER A 151 -5.82 -5.99 23.39
N LEU A 152 -7.11 -6.21 23.64
CA LEU A 152 -7.92 -7.17 22.88
C LEU A 152 -8.03 -6.78 21.39
N ASP A 153 -8.09 -5.48 21.09
CA ASP A 153 -8.12 -4.99 19.71
C ASP A 153 -6.81 -5.31 19.00
N PHE A 154 -5.67 -5.15 19.68
CA PHE A 154 -4.35 -5.48 19.12
C PHE A 154 -4.18 -6.99 18.93
N GLU A 155 -4.70 -7.81 19.85
CA GLU A 155 -4.72 -9.26 19.67
C GLU A 155 -5.53 -9.67 18.45
N ARG A 156 -6.68 -9.02 18.21
CA ARG A 156 -7.52 -9.28 17.03
C ARG A 156 -6.80 -8.92 15.73
N ASP A 157 -6.19 -7.74 15.66
CA ASP A 157 -5.45 -7.31 14.47
C ASP A 157 -4.25 -8.22 14.21
N ARG A 158 -3.52 -8.58 15.26
CA ARG A 158 -2.42 -9.56 15.17
C ARG A 158 -2.92 -10.94 14.72
N ALA A 159 -4.10 -11.38 15.16
CA ALA A 159 -4.67 -12.65 14.70
C ALA A 159 -4.93 -12.65 13.18
N ILE A 160 -5.33 -11.51 12.59
CA ILE A 160 -5.47 -11.34 11.14
C ILE A 160 -4.10 -11.47 10.45
N VAL A 161 -3.05 -10.88 11.02
CA VAL A 161 -1.66 -11.03 10.53
C VAL A 161 -1.24 -12.50 10.53
N ARG A 162 -1.46 -13.22 11.63
CA ARG A 162 -1.11 -14.64 11.74
C ARG A 162 -1.90 -15.53 10.77
N ALA A 163 -3.18 -15.24 10.57
CA ALA A 163 -4.01 -15.98 9.61
C ALA A 163 -3.51 -15.79 8.17
N ASN A 164 -3.22 -14.55 7.76
CA ASN A 164 -2.65 -14.26 6.44
C ASN A 164 -1.25 -14.85 6.28
N LEU A 165 -0.41 -14.78 7.32
CA LEU A 165 0.91 -15.39 7.30
C LEU A 165 0.82 -16.89 7.01
N ALA A 166 -0.03 -17.62 7.74
CA ALA A 166 -0.24 -19.05 7.51
C ALA A 166 -0.74 -19.32 6.08
N GLN A 167 -1.73 -18.55 5.63
CA GLN A 167 -2.24 -18.67 4.26
C GLN A 167 -1.14 -18.46 3.20
N TYR A 168 -0.26 -17.47 3.38
CA TYR A 168 0.78 -17.17 2.38
C TYR A 168 1.88 -18.22 2.40
N GLN A 169 2.16 -18.82 3.55
CA GLN A 169 3.07 -19.97 3.65
C GLN A 169 2.53 -21.18 2.89
N ASP A 170 1.24 -21.51 3.07
CA ASP A 170 0.60 -22.60 2.34
C ASP A 170 0.56 -22.31 0.83
N GLU A 171 0.31 -21.06 0.44
CA GLU A 171 0.26 -20.65 -0.97
C GLU A 171 1.62 -20.82 -1.67
N ILE A 172 2.76 -20.78 -0.97
CA ILE A 172 4.07 -21.09 -1.55
C ILE A 172 4.08 -22.52 -2.11
N GLU A 173 3.63 -23.48 -1.32
CA GLU A 173 3.61 -24.89 -1.73
C GLU A 173 2.66 -25.10 -2.90
N LEU A 174 1.49 -24.46 -2.87
CA LEU A 174 0.49 -24.54 -3.94
C LEU A 174 1.01 -23.95 -5.27
N VAL A 175 1.72 -22.82 -5.22
CA VAL A 175 2.33 -22.21 -6.41
C VAL A 175 3.46 -23.09 -6.94
N GLU A 176 4.34 -23.59 -6.07
CA GLU A 176 5.43 -24.46 -6.49
C GLU A 176 4.92 -25.78 -7.09
N GLN A 177 3.85 -26.34 -6.53
CA GLN A 177 3.20 -27.52 -7.09
C GLN A 177 2.60 -27.22 -8.47
N ALA A 178 1.81 -26.13 -8.59
CA ALA A 178 1.21 -25.73 -9.86
C ALA A 178 2.25 -25.48 -10.96
N GLN A 179 3.44 -25.00 -10.61
CA GLN A 179 4.57 -24.81 -11.54
C GLN A 179 5.23 -26.11 -12.03
N ARG A 180 5.04 -27.21 -11.30
CA ARG A 180 5.61 -28.53 -11.64
C ARG A 180 4.61 -29.44 -12.35
N GLU A 181 3.33 -29.08 -12.34
CA GLU A 181 2.27 -29.80 -13.03
C GLU A 181 2.32 -29.56 -14.55
N GLY A 182 1.67 -30.43 -15.31
CA GLY A 182 1.60 -30.35 -16.77
C GLY A 182 2.75 -31.05 -17.51
N SER A 183 2.72 -30.93 -18.84
CA SER A 183 3.75 -31.48 -19.72
C SER A 183 5.06 -30.68 -19.64
N PRO A 184 6.20 -31.23 -20.08
CA PRO A 184 7.45 -30.48 -20.19
C PRO A 184 7.32 -29.18 -21.01
N ASP A 185 6.52 -29.17 -22.08
CA ASP A 185 6.23 -27.98 -22.89
C ASP A 185 5.41 -26.93 -22.12
N ASP A 186 4.40 -27.35 -21.37
CA ASP A 186 3.60 -26.46 -20.53
C ASP A 186 4.48 -25.80 -19.47
N ARG A 187 5.33 -26.60 -18.81
CA ARG A 187 6.28 -26.12 -17.80
C ARG A 187 7.27 -25.13 -18.40
N ALA A 188 7.80 -25.36 -19.59
CA ALA A 188 8.68 -24.41 -20.26
C ALA A 188 7.97 -23.08 -20.57
N SER A 189 6.69 -23.13 -20.96
CA SER A 189 5.86 -21.95 -21.21
C SER A 189 5.54 -21.16 -19.94
N ILE A 190 5.27 -21.87 -18.83
CA ILE A 190 5.10 -21.28 -17.50
C ILE A 190 6.37 -20.54 -17.07
N LEU A 191 7.53 -21.18 -17.19
CA LEU A 191 8.82 -20.58 -16.82
C LEU A 191 9.13 -19.33 -17.65
N ALA A 192 8.76 -19.32 -18.94
CA ALA A 192 8.89 -18.15 -19.80
C ALA A 192 8.01 -16.99 -19.31
N THR A 193 6.79 -17.30 -18.86
CA THR A 193 5.88 -16.29 -18.27
C THR A 193 6.42 -15.72 -16.96
N VAL A 194 7.01 -16.58 -16.11
CA VAL A 194 7.69 -16.13 -14.87
C VAL A 194 8.86 -15.21 -15.22
N ALA A 195 9.70 -15.57 -16.19
CA ALA A 195 10.83 -14.75 -16.63
C ALA A 195 10.39 -13.39 -17.21
N ASN A 196 9.35 -13.38 -18.05
CA ASN A 196 8.79 -12.15 -18.60
C ASN A 196 8.26 -11.20 -17.51
N SER A 197 7.65 -11.76 -16.46
CA SER A 197 7.22 -10.98 -15.30
C SER A 197 8.40 -10.33 -14.57
N GLN A 198 9.55 -11.03 -14.47
CA GLN A 198 10.78 -10.45 -13.92
C GLN A 198 11.36 -9.35 -14.80
N PHE A 199 11.28 -9.49 -16.14
CA PHE A 199 11.69 -8.43 -17.06
C PHE A 199 10.81 -7.18 -16.90
N ALA A 200 9.50 -7.36 -16.71
CA ALA A 200 8.57 -6.26 -16.45
C ALA A 200 8.89 -5.56 -15.12
N ILE A 201 9.24 -6.30 -14.05
CA ILE A 201 9.70 -5.70 -12.78
C ILE A 201 10.96 -4.87 -13.00
N TYR A 202 11.94 -5.39 -13.75
CA TYR A 202 13.15 -4.62 -14.05
C TYR A 202 12.82 -3.32 -14.80
N GLN A 203 12.01 -3.41 -15.86
CA GLN A 203 11.60 -2.26 -16.66
C GLN A 203 10.83 -1.24 -15.83
N GLY A 204 9.94 -1.70 -14.95
CA GLY A 204 9.15 -0.83 -14.08
C GLY A 204 10.00 -0.10 -13.04
N HIS A 205 10.88 -0.82 -12.33
CA HIS A 205 11.53 -0.29 -11.12
C HIS A 205 12.97 0.23 -11.32
N PHE A 206 13.63 -0.11 -12.44
CA PHE A 206 15.05 0.17 -12.62
C PHE A 206 15.34 0.94 -13.91
N ALA A 207 14.65 0.64 -15.02
CA ALA A 207 14.91 1.31 -16.28
C ALA A 207 14.55 2.81 -16.19
N GLY A 208 15.49 3.68 -16.55
CA GLY A 208 15.31 5.13 -16.49
C GLY A 208 15.43 5.76 -15.10
N GLU A 209 15.50 4.97 -14.04
CA GLU A 209 15.58 5.49 -12.66
C GLU A 209 17.04 5.78 -12.24
N PRO A 210 17.31 6.76 -11.38
CA PRO A 210 18.66 6.98 -10.83
C PRO A 210 19.16 5.77 -10.03
N ARG A 211 20.43 5.39 -10.16
CA ARG A 211 21.00 4.23 -9.43
C ARG A 211 20.89 4.37 -7.90
N ILE A 212 20.94 5.61 -7.41
CA ILE A 212 20.87 5.92 -5.98
C ILE A 212 19.51 5.54 -5.38
N SER A 213 18.39 5.77 -6.08
CA SER A 213 17.04 5.48 -5.58
C SER A 213 16.58 4.02 -5.76
N ARG A 214 17.31 3.23 -6.55
CA ARG A 214 16.95 1.82 -6.83
C ARG A 214 17.27 0.92 -5.63
N ARG A 215 16.31 0.06 -5.27
CA ARG A 215 16.47 -0.91 -4.18
C ARG A 215 17.33 -2.10 -4.61
N PRO A 216 18.53 -2.33 -4.03
CA PRO A 216 19.39 -3.45 -4.41
C PRO A 216 18.77 -4.82 -4.14
N ALA A 217 18.01 -4.95 -3.04
CA ALA A 217 17.36 -6.20 -2.65
C ALA A 217 16.33 -6.68 -3.69
N LEU A 218 15.54 -5.75 -4.27
CA LEU A 218 14.58 -6.08 -5.31
C LEU A 218 15.28 -6.58 -6.59
N LEU A 219 16.39 -5.95 -7.00
CA LEU A 219 17.14 -6.41 -8.19
C LEU A 219 17.80 -7.76 -7.94
N MET A 220 18.30 -7.99 -6.73
CA MET A 220 18.84 -9.29 -6.32
C MET A 220 17.76 -10.38 -6.39
N ARG A 221 16.52 -10.10 -5.97
CA ARG A 221 15.39 -11.03 -6.12
C ARG A 221 15.09 -11.33 -7.59
N VAL A 222 15.00 -10.30 -8.43
CA VAL A 222 14.79 -10.44 -9.89
C VAL A 222 15.85 -11.36 -10.51
N VAL A 223 17.13 -11.14 -10.18
CA VAL A 223 18.25 -11.98 -10.63
C VAL A 223 18.11 -13.42 -10.13
N ALA A 224 17.79 -13.61 -8.84
CA ALA A 224 17.63 -14.94 -8.25
C ALA A 224 16.48 -15.74 -8.91
N THR A 225 15.33 -15.10 -9.13
CA THR A 225 14.19 -15.73 -9.81
C THR A 225 14.52 -16.11 -11.24
N LEU A 226 15.21 -15.24 -11.99
CA LEU A 226 15.66 -15.54 -13.35
C LEU A 226 16.66 -16.69 -13.40
N LYS A 227 17.59 -16.78 -12.44
CA LYS A 227 18.50 -17.92 -12.32
C LYS A 227 17.76 -19.23 -12.08
N LYS A 228 16.78 -19.25 -11.16
CA LYS A 228 15.95 -20.44 -10.88
C LYS A 228 15.17 -20.86 -12.12
N ALA A 229 14.53 -19.91 -12.82
CA ALA A 229 13.78 -20.21 -14.04
C ALA A 229 14.69 -20.78 -15.13
N ARG A 230 15.86 -20.17 -15.33
CA ARG A 230 16.87 -20.66 -16.28
C ARG A 230 17.32 -22.08 -15.97
N GLU A 231 17.67 -22.36 -14.71
CA GLU A 231 18.10 -23.69 -14.28
C GLU A 231 17.01 -24.74 -14.56
N GLN A 232 15.75 -24.41 -14.28
CA GLN A 232 14.63 -25.30 -14.56
C GLN A 232 14.39 -25.51 -16.07
N MET A 233 14.54 -24.47 -16.89
CA MET A 233 14.44 -24.59 -18.36
C MET A 233 15.56 -25.46 -18.94
N ILE A 234 16.79 -25.35 -18.40
CA ILE A 234 17.92 -26.21 -18.77
C ILE A 234 17.65 -27.65 -18.37
N ALA A 235 17.15 -27.90 -17.16
CA ALA A 235 16.80 -29.23 -16.70
C ALA A 235 15.71 -29.89 -17.58
N LEU A 236 14.74 -29.12 -18.07
CA LEU A 236 13.75 -29.61 -19.04
C LEU A 236 14.40 -30.03 -20.36
N ARG A 237 15.28 -29.17 -20.92
CA ARG A 237 16.02 -29.46 -22.16
C ARG A 237 16.88 -30.71 -22.02
N ASP A 238 17.67 -30.77 -20.94
CA ASP A 238 18.59 -31.88 -20.68
C ASP A 238 17.82 -33.18 -20.33
N GLY A 239 16.57 -33.04 -19.87
CA GLY A 239 15.60 -34.13 -19.68
C GLY A 239 14.88 -34.59 -20.96
N GLY A 240 15.26 -34.08 -22.13
CA GLY A 240 14.74 -34.53 -23.43
C GLY A 240 13.68 -33.63 -24.06
N LEU A 241 13.42 -32.42 -23.53
CA LEU A 241 12.54 -31.45 -24.18
C LEU A 241 13.25 -30.84 -25.41
N GLU A 242 12.85 -31.25 -26.61
CA GLU A 242 13.35 -30.74 -27.89
C GLU A 242 12.57 -29.51 -28.40
N ALA A 243 12.36 -28.52 -27.52
CA ALA A 243 11.65 -27.29 -27.85
C ALA A 243 12.61 -26.14 -28.22
N GLU A 244 12.55 -25.68 -29.48
CA GLU A 244 13.38 -24.54 -29.95
C GLU A 244 13.08 -23.26 -29.15
N PHE A 245 11.81 -23.01 -28.81
CA PHE A 245 11.42 -21.84 -28.04
C PHE A 245 12.04 -21.85 -26.63
N ASN A 246 12.14 -23.02 -25.98
CA ASN A 246 12.77 -23.14 -24.66
C ASN A 246 14.26 -22.77 -24.74
N THR A 247 14.95 -23.25 -25.78
CA THR A 247 16.37 -22.90 -26.01
C THR A 247 16.56 -21.41 -26.27
N LYS A 248 15.68 -20.78 -27.06
CA LYS A 248 15.70 -19.32 -27.28
C LYS A 248 15.46 -18.56 -25.98
N ASN A 249 14.49 -18.98 -25.17
CA ASN A 249 14.16 -18.34 -23.90
C ASN A 249 15.33 -18.41 -22.90
N ILE A 250 16.04 -19.55 -22.83
CA ILE A 250 17.27 -19.67 -22.02
C ILE A 250 18.29 -18.60 -22.45
N GLY A 251 18.52 -18.44 -23.76
CA GLY A 251 19.44 -17.43 -24.29
C GLY A 251 19.04 -16.00 -23.92
N VAL A 252 17.75 -15.65 -24.03
CA VAL A 252 17.24 -14.34 -23.60
C VAL A 252 17.45 -14.11 -22.10
N ILE A 253 17.22 -15.13 -21.27
CA ILE A 253 17.44 -15.04 -19.83
C ILE A 253 18.94 -14.85 -19.53
N ASP A 254 19.84 -15.55 -20.23
CA ASP A 254 21.29 -15.38 -20.09
C ASP A 254 21.73 -13.95 -20.38
N ASP A 255 21.29 -13.38 -21.51
CA ASP A 255 21.62 -12.01 -21.89
C ASP A 255 21.13 -11.00 -20.84
N ARG A 256 19.92 -11.19 -20.31
CA ARG A 256 19.34 -10.30 -19.30
C ARG A 256 20.01 -10.45 -17.93
N LEU A 257 20.35 -11.68 -17.52
CA LEU A 257 21.09 -11.93 -16.29
C LEU A 257 22.43 -11.19 -16.29
N ALA A 258 23.20 -11.27 -17.38
CA ALA A 258 24.48 -10.56 -17.50
C ALA A 258 24.33 -9.04 -17.31
N VAL A 259 23.28 -8.44 -17.87
CA VAL A 259 22.98 -7.01 -17.70
C VAL A 259 22.57 -6.70 -16.26
N TYR A 260 21.67 -7.49 -15.68
CA TYR A 260 21.09 -7.20 -14.37
C TYR A 260 22.07 -7.42 -13.23
N GLU A 261 22.94 -8.44 -13.32
CA GLU A 261 24.02 -8.67 -12.35
C GLU A 261 25.05 -7.55 -12.36
N LYS A 262 25.46 -7.10 -13.56
CA LYS A 262 26.34 -5.95 -13.70
C LYS A 262 25.70 -4.70 -13.10
N GLU A 263 24.43 -4.45 -13.41
CA GLU A 263 23.71 -3.29 -12.88
C GLU A 263 23.55 -3.38 -11.35
N LEU A 264 23.33 -4.56 -10.77
CA LEU A 264 23.32 -4.75 -9.32
C LEU A 264 24.65 -4.36 -8.67
N GLY A 265 25.77 -4.72 -9.30
CA GLY A 265 27.10 -4.30 -8.87
C GLY A 265 27.27 -2.79 -8.91
N GLU A 266 26.86 -2.15 -9.99
CA GLU A 266 26.94 -0.68 -10.14
C GLU A 266 26.03 0.06 -9.16
N VAL A 267 24.80 -0.40 -8.95
CA VAL A 267 23.87 0.17 -7.96
C VAL A 267 24.47 0.08 -6.56
N ARG A 268 25.01 -1.09 -6.17
CA ARG A 268 25.67 -1.26 -4.86
C ARG A 268 26.86 -0.33 -4.71
N LYS A 269 27.72 -0.25 -5.71
CA LYS A 269 28.91 0.62 -5.70
C LYS A 269 28.52 2.09 -5.54
N VAL A 270 27.56 2.57 -6.32
CA VAL A 270 27.07 3.95 -6.23
C VAL A 270 26.53 4.22 -4.83
N ARG A 271 25.62 3.38 -4.33
CA ARG A 271 25.02 3.58 -3.00
C ARG A 271 26.03 3.50 -1.86
N GLN A 272 27.01 2.61 -1.93
CA GLN A 272 28.08 2.52 -0.93
C GLN A 272 28.97 3.76 -0.89
N ALA A 273 29.11 4.46 -2.02
CA ALA A 273 29.88 5.68 -2.14
C ALA A 273 29.07 6.96 -1.86
N THR A 274 27.75 6.84 -1.71
CA THR A 274 26.84 7.97 -1.48
C THR A 274 26.51 8.10 0.01
N PRO A 275 26.62 9.30 0.61
CA PRO A 275 26.16 9.56 1.98
C PRO A 275 24.69 9.18 2.16
N MET A 276 24.32 8.65 3.33
CA MET A 276 22.98 8.11 3.52
C MET A 276 21.89 9.19 3.45
N THR A 277 22.20 10.39 3.91
CA THR A 277 21.35 11.58 3.79
C THR A 277 21.02 11.94 2.33
N ASP A 278 21.99 11.80 1.42
CA ASP A 278 21.79 12.03 -0.02
C ASP A 278 20.90 10.94 -0.63
N ILE A 279 21.05 9.69 -0.18
CA ILE A 279 20.15 8.59 -0.58
C ILE A 279 18.72 8.89 -0.12
N MET A 280 18.53 9.31 1.14
CA MET A 280 17.22 9.67 1.69
C MET A 280 16.57 10.83 0.91
N ALA A 281 17.36 11.85 0.54
CA ALA A 281 16.89 12.96 -0.29
C ALA A 281 16.43 12.50 -1.68
N GLU A 282 17.23 11.65 -2.34
CA GLU A 282 16.91 11.12 -3.67
C GLU A 282 15.65 10.21 -3.64
N LEU A 283 15.47 9.44 -2.57
CA LEU A 283 14.24 8.67 -2.36
C LEU A 283 13.01 9.57 -2.22
N GLY A 284 13.13 10.71 -1.53
CA GLY A 284 12.07 11.72 -1.46
C GLY A 284 11.74 12.31 -2.82
N GLY A 285 12.76 12.62 -3.62
CA GLY A 285 12.61 13.06 -5.01
C GLY A 285 11.91 12.01 -5.89
N ALA A 286 12.27 10.73 -5.74
CA ALA A 286 11.63 9.63 -6.46
C ALA A 286 10.15 9.44 -6.06
N ALA A 287 9.81 9.60 -4.78
CA ALA A 287 8.42 9.56 -4.33
C ALA A 287 7.59 10.69 -4.94
N ASN A 288 8.12 11.91 -4.97
CA ASN A 288 7.44 13.07 -5.56
C ASN A 288 7.06 12.85 -7.03
N LYS A 289 7.93 12.21 -7.82
CA LYS A 289 7.62 11.83 -9.22
C LYS A 289 6.39 10.92 -9.31
N LEU A 290 6.24 9.98 -8.37
CA LEU A 290 5.08 9.09 -8.32
C LEU A 290 3.81 9.83 -7.86
N PHE A 291 3.93 10.80 -6.96
CA PHE A 291 2.82 11.67 -6.57
C PHE A 291 2.34 12.54 -7.74
N ASP A 292 3.28 13.10 -8.51
CA ASP A 292 2.98 13.85 -9.74
C ASP A 292 2.30 12.94 -10.77
N GLU A 293 2.80 11.72 -10.96
CA GLU A 293 2.21 10.74 -11.86
C GLU A 293 0.78 10.38 -11.44
N TYR A 294 0.55 10.17 -10.13
CA TYR A 294 -0.78 9.92 -9.60
C TYR A 294 -1.72 11.09 -9.90
N ARG A 295 -1.32 12.32 -9.54
CA ARG A 295 -2.12 13.53 -9.77
C ARG A 295 -2.47 13.73 -11.24
N ALA A 296 -1.52 13.52 -12.14
CA ALA A 296 -1.73 13.70 -13.57
C ALA A 296 -2.69 12.65 -14.18
N ASN A 297 -2.76 11.45 -13.61
CA ASN A 297 -3.42 10.31 -14.24
C ASN A 297 -4.67 9.80 -13.53
N PHE A 298 -4.87 10.12 -12.25
CA PHE A 298 -5.93 9.53 -11.42
C PHE A 298 -6.74 10.56 -10.63
N ALA A 299 -6.11 11.63 -10.14
CA ALA A 299 -6.84 12.66 -9.38
C ALA A 299 -7.96 13.27 -10.22
N ASP A 300 -9.15 13.36 -9.62
CA ASP A 300 -10.39 13.88 -10.23
C ASP A 300 -10.84 13.17 -11.52
N LYS A 301 -10.34 11.96 -11.80
CA LYS A 301 -10.73 11.18 -12.98
C LYS A 301 -11.75 10.09 -12.64
N PRO A 302 -12.64 9.74 -13.59
CA PRO A 302 -13.60 8.66 -13.38
C PRO A 302 -12.90 7.32 -13.15
N ARG A 303 -13.17 6.69 -12.01
CA ARG A 303 -12.62 5.38 -11.61
C ARG A 303 -12.87 4.27 -12.63
N THR A 304 -13.96 4.32 -13.37
CA THR A 304 -14.30 3.35 -14.42
C THR A 304 -13.34 3.38 -15.62
N GLN A 305 -12.69 4.52 -15.87
CA GLN A 305 -11.76 4.72 -17.00
C GLN A 305 -10.30 4.78 -16.57
N ALA A 306 -10.01 4.66 -15.28
CA ALA A 306 -8.66 4.71 -14.74
C ALA A 306 -7.84 3.47 -15.14
N ASP A 307 -6.56 3.65 -15.45
CA ASP A 307 -5.65 2.53 -15.71
C ASP A 307 -5.22 1.88 -14.38
N ALA A 308 -5.94 0.84 -13.98
CA ALA A 308 -5.67 0.09 -12.76
C ALA A 308 -4.26 -0.54 -12.75
N GLY A 309 -3.74 -0.94 -13.91
CA GLY A 309 -2.40 -1.52 -14.03
C GLY A 309 -1.32 -0.47 -13.74
N ARG A 310 -1.50 0.74 -14.27
CA ARG A 310 -0.61 1.86 -13.97
C ARG A 310 -0.68 2.28 -12.50
N LEU A 311 -1.86 2.33 -11.89
CA LEU A 311 -1.99 2.64 -10.47
C LEU A 311 -1.36 1.56 -9.58
N ALA A 312 -1.53 0.28 -9.93
CA ALA A 312 -0.86 -0.83 -9.26
C ALA A 312 0.68 -0.69 -9.31
N ASN A 313 1.23 -0.29 -10.46
CA ASN A 313 2.67 -0.03 -10.59
C ASN A 313 3.12 1.14 -9.71
N ILE A 314 2.33 2.20 -9.58
CA ILE A 314 2.62 3.32 -8.66
C ILE A 314 2.68 2.81 -7.22
N CYS A 315 1.68 2.02 -6.77
CA CYS A 315 1.67 1.44 -5.44
C CYS A 315 2.91 0.57 -5.18
N ASP A 316 3.27 -0.31 -6.12
CA ASP A 316 4.45 -1.17 -5.97
C ASP A 316 5.75 -0.35 -5.90
N LYS A 317 5.94 0.65 -6.77
CA LYS A 317 7.12 1.52 -6.73
C LYS A 317 7.21 2.32 -5.43
N LEU A 318 6.11 2.93 -5.02
CA LEU A 318 6.07 3.73 -3.79
C LEU A 318 6.31 2.85 -2.56
N GLY A 319 5.79 1.62 -2.56
CA GLY A 319 6.08 0.61 -1.54
C GLY A 319 7.57 0.25 -1.45
N GLU A 320 8.28 0.13 -2.57
CA GLU A 320 9.74 -0.09 -2.56
C GLU A 320 10.53 1.13 -2.08
N ILE A 321 10.07 2.35 -2.37
CA ILE A 321 10.68 3.58 -1.82
C ILE A 321 10.48 3.65 -0.31
N ARG A 322 9.24 3.41 0.16
CA ARG A 322 8.90 3.39 1.58
C ARG A 322 9.74 2.39 2.36
N ARG A 323 9.90 1.17 1.84
CA ARG A 323 10.76 0.14 2.45
C ARG A 323 12.19 0.63 2.63
N GLN A 324 12.76 1.25 1.59
CA GLN A 324 14.11 1.79 1.68
C GLN A 324 14.21 2.92 2.71
N MET A 325 13.27 3.87 2.72
CA MET A 325 13.26 4.96 3.71
C MET A 325 13.17 4.42 5.14
N ALA A 326 12.35 3.40 5.38
CA ALA A 326 12.23 2.74 6.67
C ALA A 326 13.52 2.00 7.06
N GLU A 327 14.11 1.22 6.15
CA GLU A 327 15.40 0.53 6.36
C GLU A 327 16.51 1.54 6.74
N LEU A 328 16.57 2.70 6.07
CA LEU A 328 17.56 3.73 6.35
C LEU A 328 17.29 4.47 7.68
N ALA A 329 16.03 4.64 8.07
CA ALA A 329 15.68 5.28 9.35
C ALA A 329 16.20 4.49 10.57
N TRP A 330 16.38 3.17 10.43
CA TRP A 330 17.01 2.36 11.48
C TRP A 330 18.52 2.57 11.60
N ALA A 331 19.17 2.98 10.51
CA ALA A 331 20.62 3.09 10.43
C ALA A 331 21.13 4.51 10.72
N GLU A 332 20.36 5.55 10.39
CA GLU A 332 20.71 6.94 10.69
C GLU A 332 19.46 7.77 10.95
N GLU A 333 19.48 8.52 12.05
CA GLU A 333 18.39 9.42 12.41
C GLU A 333 18.41 10.65 11.50
N SER A 334 17.27 10.94 10.87
CA SER A 334 17.10 12.08 9.97
C SER A 334 15.67 12.56 10.04
N GLU A 335 15.46 13.76 10.57
CA GLU A 335 14.14 14.38 10.70
C GLU A 335 13.47 14.54 9.32
N MET A 336 14.27 14.88 8.30
CA MET A 336 13.80 14.96 6.92
C MET A 336 13.31 13.61 6.41
N ASN A 337 14.06 12.53 6.66
CA ASN A 337 13.64 11.18 6.24
C ASN A 337 12.41 10.71 7.01
N ALA A 338 12.31 11.02 8.31
CA ALA A 338 11.12 10.70 9.11
C ALA A 338 9.86 11.35 8.54
N LYS A 339 9.91 12.66 8.24
CA LYS A 339 8.81 13.40 7.59
C LYS A 339 8.48 12.85 6.19
N ASN A 340 9.50 12.56 5.39
CA ASN A 340 9.29 11.98 4.06
C ASN A 340 8.65 10.58 4.14
N LEU A 341 9.09 9.74 5.07
CA LEU A 341 8.55 8.41 5.29
C LEU A 341 7.08 8.45 5.73
N GLU A 342 6.72 9.40 6.60
CA GLU A 342 5.33 9.66 6.99
C GLU A 342 4.47 10.02 5.78
N ILE A 343 4.87 11.04 5.00
CA ILE A 343 4.15 11.47 3.78
C ILE A 343 4.02 10.30 2.79
N VAL A 344 5.10 9.57 2.54
CA VAL A 344 5.10 8.42 1.63
C VAL A 344 4.15 7.33 2.12
N THR A 345 4.09 7.10 3.43
CA THR A 345 3.19 6.11 4.03
C THR A 345 1.73 6.52 3.86
N GLU A 346 1.38 7.78 4.14
CA GLU A 346 0.03 8.31 3.96
C GLU A 346 -0.43 8.26 2.50
N GLN A 347 0.44 8.69 1.58
CA GLN A 347 0.16 8.66 0.15
C GLN A 347 -0.02 7.23 -0.35
N LEU A 348 0.79 6.28 0.13
CA LEU A 348 0.63 4.88 -0.22
C LEU A 348 -0.70 4.31 0.29
N VAL A 349 -1.11 4.60 1.53
CA VAL A 349 -2.44 4.19 2.05
C VAL A 349 -3.56 4.70 1.14
N MET A 350 -3.50 5.97 0.75
CA MET A 350 -4.47 6.56 -0.17
C MET A 350 -4.46 5.88 -1.54
N PHE A 351 -3.29 5.63 -2.14
CA PHE A 351 -3.19 5.03 -3.47
C PHE A 351 -3.69 3.58 -3.47
N GLU A 352 -3.40 2.81 -2.41
CA GLU A 352 -3.92 1.45 -2.24
C GLU A 352 -5.44 1.44 -2.12
N SER A 353 -6.01 2.39 -1.36
CA SER A 353 -7.46 2.55 -1.23
C SER A 353 -8.12 2.94 -2.56
N GLU A 354 -7.48 3.83 -3.32
CA GLU A 354 -7.96 4.24 -4.64
C GLU A 354 -7.90 3.09 -5.65
N LEU A 355 -6.84 2.28 -5.62
CA LEU A 355 -6.74 1.10 -6.49
C LEU A 355 -7.87 0.10 -6.23
N GLU A 356 -8.20 -0.14 -4.96
CA GLU A 356 -9.31 -0.99 -4.58
C GLU A 356 -10.65 -0.41 -5.09
N ALA A 357 -10.85 0.90 -4.95
CA ALA A 357 -12.04 1.59 -5.45
C ALA A 357 -12.16 1.55 -6.98
N VAL A 358 -11.07 1.76 -7.70
CA VAL A 358 -10.98 1.62 -9.17
C VAL A 358 -11.35 0.20 -9.60
N THR A 359 -10.73 -0.80 -8.98
CA THR A 359 -10.95 -2.21 -9.30
C THR A 359 -12.42 -2.60 -9.09
N ARG A 360 -13.02 -2.18 -7.97
CA ARG A 360 -14.45 -2.41 -7.70
C ARG A 360 -15.36 -1.74 -8.72
N ALA A 361 -15.09 -0.47 -9.07
CA ALA A 361 -15.90 0.28 -10.03
C ALA A 361 -15.88 -0.38 -11.41
N GLN A 362 -14.71 -0.85 -11.85
CA GLN A 362 -14.55 -1.53 -13.13
C GLN A 362 -15.22 -2.91 -13.16
N ALA A 363 -15.12 -3.69 -12.08
CA ALA A 363 -15.81 -4.97 -11.96
C ALA A 363 -17.34 -4.83 -12.03
N SER A 364 -17.90 -3.79 -11.39
CA SER A 364 -19.34 -3.52 -11.41
C SER A 364 -19.86 -3.08 -12.79
N GLN A 365 -19.02 -2.49 -13.63
CA GLN A 365 -19.39 -2.13 -15.00
C GLN A 365 -19.43 -3.34 -15.93
N GLN A 366 -18.57 -4.35 -15.71
CA GLN A 366 -18.54 -5.58 -16.52
C GLN A 366 -19.73 -6.52 -16.25
N GLN A 367 -20.43 -6.31 -15.13
CA GLN A 367 -21.62 -7.09 -14.74
C GLN A 367 -22.95 -6.47 -15.19
N ARG A 368 -22.91 -5.28 -15.80
CA ARG A 368 -24.07 -4.59 -16.40
C ARG A 368 -23.98 -4.68 -17.91
#